data_AF-A0A2E7PG00-F1
#
_entry.id   AF-A0A2E7PG00-F1
#
_cell.length_a   1.000
_cell.length_b   1.000
_cell.length_c   1.000
_cell.angle_alpha   90.00
_cell.angle_beta   90.00
_cell.angle_gamma   90.00
#
_symmetry.space_group_name_H-M   'P 1'
#
loop_
_entity.id
_entity.type
_entity.pdbx_description
1 polymer ?
#
loop_
_entity_poly.entity_id
_entity_poly.type
_entity_poly.pdbx_seq_one_letter_code
_entity_poly.pdbx_strand_id
1 'polypeptide(L)'
;MARDTFYTAVDIGTEKVSSIMARVGAEGELKVLGTGVVTSHGMQKGVIENLDEVHSSVQESMEEAQRYIGRGVPTGVYASVTGAHVASLNIREMVDNPDDLGGVRDRLQDRLLRGAFPEVGPNQEL
;
A
#
# COMPACT_ATOMS: atom_id res chain seq x y z
N MET A 1 17.62 -18.41 -10.18
CA MET A 1 17.95 -17.00 -10.48
C MET A 1 17.07 -16.16 -9.59
N ALA A 2 17.64 -15.30 -8.76
CA ALA A 2 16.86 -14.37 -7.95
C ALA A 2 16.06 -13.46 -8.89
N ARG A 3 14.78 -13.28 -8.57
CA ARG A 3 13.84 -12.54 -9.42
C ARG A 3 13.78 -11.10 -8.95
N ASP A 4 13.84 -10.19 -9.91
CA ASP A 4 13.50 -8.80 -9.67
C ASP A 4 12.05 -8.71 -9.16
N THR A 5 11.84 -7.89 -8.13
CA THR A 5 10.52 -7.57 -7.61
C THR A 5 10.13 -6.17 -8.08
N PHE A 6 8.90 -6.01 -8.54
CA PHE A 6 8.39 -4.73 -9.01
C PHE A 6 7.34 -4.21 -8.04
N TYR A 7 7.40 -2.92 -7.74
CA TYR A 7 6.50 -2.22 -6.84
C TYR A 7 5.85 -1.05 -7.56
N THR A 8 4.55 -0.88 -7.36
CA THR A 8 3.82 0.32 -7.71
C THR A 8 3.30 0.96 -6.43
N ALA A 9 3.60 2.24 -6.22
CA ALA A 9 3.01 3.03 -5.15
C ALA A 9 2.15 4.16 -5.75
N VAL A 10 1.00 4.43 -5.14
CA VAL A 10 0.10 5.54 -5.49
C VAL A 10 -0.20 6.34 -4.23
N ASP A 11 -0.05 7.65 -4.30
CA ASP A 11 -0.41 8.61 -3.26
C ASP A 11 -1.53 9.52 -3.77
N ILE A 12 -2.71 9.41 -3.16
CA ILE A 12 -3.90 10.16 -3.56
C ILE A 12 -4.07 11.35 -2.61
N GLY A 13 -3.46 12.47 -2.97
CA GLY A 13 -3.56 13.72 -2.22
C GLY A 13 -4.78 14.56 -2.62
N THR A 14 -5.10 15.56 -1.79
CA THR A 14 -6.13 16.57 -2.13
C THR A 14 -5.68 17.47 -3.28
N GLU A 15 -4.38 17.77 -3.39
CA GLU A 15 -3.86 18.67 -4.44
C GLU A 15 -3.33 17.90 -5.66
N LYS A 16 -2.78 16.70 -5.45
CA LYS A 16 -2.12 15.92 -6.49
C LYS A 16 -2.28 14.42 -6.26
N VAL A 17 -2.28 13.66 -7.35
CA VAL A 17 -2.10 12.21 -7.32
C VAL A 17 -0.70 11.91 -7.86
N SER A 18 0.08 11.14 -7.10
CA SER A 18 1.46 10.78 -7.44
C SER A 18 1.61 9.27 -7.51
N SER A 19 2.17 8.76 -8.61
CA SER A 19 2.44 7.34 -8.82
C SER A 19 3.93 7.11 -9.03
N ILE A 20 4.47 6.05 -8.43
CA ILE A 20 5.88 5.64 -8.57
C ILE A 20 5.92 4.15 -8.88
N MET A 21 6.71 3.79 -9.89
CA MET A 21 7.02 2.40 -10.19
C MET A 21 8.52 2.14 -9.97
N ALA A 22 8.85 1.10 -9.23
CA ALA A 22 10.21 0.75 -8.86
C ALA A 22 10.49 -0.74 -9.03
N ARG A 23 11.76 -1.06 -9.27
CA ARG A 23 12.31 -2.42 -9.29
C ARG A 23 13.27 -2.58 -8.12
N VAL A 24 13.11 -3.65 -7.35
CA VAL A 24 14.10 -4.11 -6.38
C VAL A 24 14.76 -5.35 -6.96
N GLY A 25 16.05 -5.26 -7.23
CA GLY A 25 16.81 -6.39 -7.76
C GLY A 25 17.14 -7.44 -6.72
N ALA A 26 17.73 -8.54 -7.19
CA ALA A 26 18.12 -9.68 -6.39
C ALA A 26 18.98 -9.36 -5.16
N GLU A 27 19.85 -8.36 -5.27
CA GLU A 27 20.77 -7.94 -4.21
C GLU A 27 20.18 -6.80 -3.35
N GLY A 28 18.88 -6.52 -3.51
CA GLY A 28 18.18 -5.45 -2.79
C GLY A 28 18.32 -4.08 -3.42
N GLU A 29 18.91 -3.94 -4.62
CA GLU A 29 19.06 -2.61 -5.23
C GLU A 29 17.71 -2.06 -5.71
N LEU A 30 17.28 -0.94 -5.11
CA LEU A 30 16.06 -0.23 -5.50
C LEU A 30 16.36 0.75 -6.64
N LYS A 31 15.58 0.65 -7.72
CA LYS A 31 15.63 1.56 -8.87
C LYS A 31 14.24 2.05 -9.24
N VAL A 32 14.04 3.36 -9.21
CA VAL A 32 12.83 4.00 -9.76
C VAL A 32 12.85 3.86 -11.28
N LEU A 33 11.77 3.34 -11.84
CA LEU A 33 11.59 3.11 -13.28
C LEU A 33 10.77 4.22 -13.93
N GLY A 34 9.84 4.82 -13.18
CA GLY A 34 8.98 5.88 -13.68
C GLY A 34 8.15 6.51 -12.57
N THR A 35 7.71 7.73 -12.82
CA THR A 35 6.91 8.55 -11.92
C THR A 35 5.82 9.26 -12.71
N GLY A 36 4.65 9.45 -12.12
CA GLY A 36 3.59 10.27 -12.67
C GLY A 36 3.02 11.18 -11.60
N VAL A 37 2.79 12.45 -11.94
CA VAL A 37 2.28 13.45 -11.00
C VAL A 37 1.28 14.32 -11.72
N VAL A 38 0.03 14.22 -11.30
CA VAL A 38 -1.08 14.94 -11.91
C VAL A 38 -1.86 15.72 -10.85
N THR A 39 -2.55 16.76 -11.28
CA THR A 39 -3.48 17.50 -10.40
C THR A 39 -4.60 16.57 -9.95
N SER A 40 -4.90 16.56 -8.65
CA SER A 40 -6.00 15.78 -8.10
C SER A 40 -7.33 16.49 -8.32
N HIS A 41 -8.31 15.74 -8.78
CA HIS A 41 -9.71 16.15 -8.88
C HIS A 41 -10.57 15.16 -8.09
N GLY A 42 -11.72 15.62 -7.58
CA GLY A 42 -12.62 14.79 -6.77
C GLY A 42 -12.18 14.50 -5.33
N MET A 43 -11.01 14.98 -4.88
CA MET A 43 -10.59 14.93 -3.48
C MET A 43 -10.80 16.27 -2.78
N GLN A 44 -11.38 16.27 -1.58
CA GLN A 44 -11.46 17.45 -0.72
C GLN A 44 -11.18 17.09 0.74
N LYS A 45 -10.20 17.78 1.35
CA LYS A 45 -9.82 17.58 2.77
C LYS A 45 -9.56 16.11 3.14
N GLY A 46 -8.97 15.34 2.23
CA GLY A 46 -8.68 13.92 2.42
C GLY A 46 -9.90 13.00 2.30
N VAL A 47 -10.99 13.45 1.68
CA VAL A 47 -12.20 12.65 1.40
C VAL A 47 -12.46 12.65 -0.10
N ILE A 48 -12.95 11.54 -0.63
CA ILE A 48 -13.41 11.43 -2.02
C ILE A 48 -14.80 12.08 -2.11
N GLU A 49 -14.89 13.23 -2.76
CA GLU A 49 -16.15 13.92 -3.10
C GLU A 49 -16.70 13.45 -4.44
N ASN A 50 -15.82 13.14 -5.40
CA ASN A 50 -16.19 12.60 -6.71
C ASN A 50 -15.26 11.44 -7.12
N LEU A 51 -15.81 10.22 -7.10
CA LEU A 51 -15.05 9.00 -7.41
C LEU A 51 -14.57 8.94 -8.86
N ASP A 52 -15.35 9.43 -9.82
CA ASP A 52 -14.99 9.37 -11.25
C ASP A 52 -13.79 10.29 -11.55
N GLU A 53 -13.76 11.46 -10.90
CA GLU A 53 -12.62 12.40 -10.99
C GLU A 53 -11.35 11.83 -10.34
N VAL A 54 -11.50 11.16 -9.19
CA VAL A 54 -10.38 10.47 -8.52
C VAL A 54 -9.87 9.32 -9.39
N HIS A 55 -10.77 8.51 -9.95
CA HIS A 55 -10.43 7.43 -10.86
C HIS A 55 -9.63 7.96 -12.06
N SER A 56 -10.10 9.03 -12.69
CA SER A 56 -9.40 9.65 -13.83
C SER A 56 -8.00 10.16 -13.43
N SER A 57 -7.88 10.83 -12.28
CA SER A 57 -6.60 11.35 -11.79
C SER A 57 -5.60 10.23 -11.46
N VAL A 58 -6.07 9.14 -10.82
CA VAL A 58 -5.25 7.96 -10.55
C VAL A 58 -4.78 7.32 -11.85
N GLN A 59 -5.70 7.10 -12.80
CA GLN A 59 -5.38 6.52 -14.10
C GLN A 59 -4.31 7.34 -14.84
N GLU A 60 -4.47 8.67 -14.92
CA GLU A 60 -3.52 9.55 -15.61
C GLU A 60 -2.12 9.49 -14.97
N SER A 61 -2.04 9.52 -13.63
CA SER A 61 -0.76 9.41 -12.92
C SER A 61 -0.07 8.05 -13.17
N MET A 62 -0.85 6.98 -13.26
CA MET A 62 -0.35 5.63 -13.51
C MET A 62 0.15 5.47 -14.95
N GLU A 63 -0.57 6.04 -15.92
CA GLU A 63 -0.16 6.08 -17.33
C GLU A 63 1.15 6.87 -17.52
N GLU A 64 1.30 8.01 -16.83
CA GLU A 64 2.55 8.79 -16.86
C GLU A 64 3.72 8.01 -16.23
N ALA A 65 3.50 7.36 -15.08
CA ALA A 65 4.52 6.53 -14.42
C ALA A 65 4.95 5.35 -15.30
N GLN A 66 4.03 4.78 -16.08
CA GLN A 66 4.30 3.64 -16.96
C GLN A 66 4.90 4.04 -18.32
N ARG A 67 4.86 5.32 -18.70
CA ARG A 67 5.12 5.82 -20.07
C ARG A 67 6.38 5.28 -20.75
N TYR A 68 7.46 5.05 -19.98
CA TYR A 68 8.75 4.56 -20.47
C TYR A 68 9.14 3.19 -19.94
N ILE A 69 8.21 2.53 -19.24
CA ILE A 69 8.39 1.19 -18.71
C ILE A 69 7.90 0.20 -19.77
N GLY A 70 8.68 -0.85 -20.02
CA GLY A 70 8.31 -1.91 -20.96
C GLY A 70 7.07 -2.70 -20.51
N ARG A 71 6.83 -3.86 -21.12
CA ARG A 71 5.68 -4.69 -20.76
C ARG A 71 5.82 -5.30 -19.36
N GLY A 72 4.78 -5.14 -18.56
CA GLY A 72 4.61 -5.73 -17.23
C GLY A 72 4.16 -4.68 -16.24
N VAL A 73 2.88 -4.64 -15.90
CA VAL A 73 2.42 -3.89 -14.73
C VAL A 73 2.94 -4.63 -13.50
N PRO A 74 3.59 -3.94 -12.53
CA PRO A 74 3.98 -4.57 -11.28
C PRO A 74 2.78 -5.29 -10.64
N THR A 75 3.01 -6.48 -10.09
CA THR A 75 1.95 -7.23 -9.42
C THR A 75 1.61 -6.56 -8.09
N GLY A 76 0.45 -5.91 -8.02
CA GLY A 76 -0.04 -5.22 -6.82
C GLY A 76 0.29 -3.72 -6.80
N VAL A 77 -0.56 -2.98 -6.09
CA VAL A 77 -0.42 -1.53 -5.86
C VAL A 77 -0.42 -1.28 -4.37
N TYR A 78 0.48 -0.42 -3.92
CA TYR A 78 0.52 0.10 -2.57
C TYR A 78 -0.05 1.52 -2.59
N ALA A 79 -1.23 1.70 -2.01
CA ALA A 79 -1.83 3.02 -1.86
C ALA A 79 -1.51 3.59 -0.48
N SER A 80 -1.24 4.89 -0.39
CA SER A 80 -1.22 5.58 0.90
C SER A 80 -2.66 5.80 1.39
N VAL A 81 -2.85 5.71 2.71
CA VAL A 81 -4.09 6.11 3.39
C VAL A 81 -3.73 7.19 4.40
N THR A 82 -4.38 8.35 4.29
CA THR A 82 -4.09 9.51 5.15
C THR A 82 -5.37 10.26 5.48
N GLY A 83 -5.39 11.00 6.59
CA GLY A 83 -6.47 11.92 6.94
C GLY A 83 -7.01 11.75 8.36
N ALA A 84 -7.96 12.61 8.73
CA ALA A 84 -8.55 12.66 10.07
C ALA A 84 -9.42 11.43 10.41
N HIS A 85 -9.70 10.58 9.43
CA HIS A 85 -10.48 9.35 9.58
C HIS A 85 -9.61 8.13 9.92
N VAL A 86 -8.28 8.27 9.93
CA VAL A 86 -7.36 7.21 10.36
C VAL A 86 -7.29 7.19 11.89
N ALA A 87 -7.52 6.02 12.48
CA ALA A 87 -7.41 5.79 13.91
C ALA A 87 -6.35 4.73 14.20
N SER A 88 -5.70 4.84 15.37
CA SER A 88 -4.72 3.86 15.85
C SER A 88 -5.16 3.31 17.19
N LEU A 89 -5.04 1.99 17.36
CA LEU A 89 -5.29 1.30 18.62
C LEU A 89 -4.04 0.53 19.03
N ASN A 90 -3.71 0.58 20.32
CA ASN A 90 -2.65 -0.26 20.88
C ASN A 90 -3.28 -1.53 21.45
N ILE A 91 -3.02 -2.66 20.80
CA ILE A 91 -3.55 -3.97 21.19
C ILE A 91 -2.38 -4.85 21.64
N ARG A 92 -2.59 -5.63 22.70
CA ARG A 92 -1.59 -6.54 23.24
C ARG A 92 -2.16 -7.96 23.28
N GLU A 93 -1.64 -8.80 22.40
CA GLU A 93 -1.89 -10.24 22.41
C GLU A 93 -0.79 -10.97 23.16
N MET A 94 -1.16 -12.04 23.85
CA MET A 94 -0.24 -12.90 24.60
C MET A 94 -0.53 -14.36 24.30
N VAL A 95 0.53 -15.16 24.24
CA VAL A 95 0.46 -16.61 24.07
C VAL A 95 1.20 -17.24 25.24
N ASP A 96 0.51 -18.09 25.97
CA ASP A 96 1.11 -18.90 27.03
C ASP A 96 1.72 -20.19 26.45
N ASN A 97 2.84 -20.60 27.02
CA ASN A 97 3.57 -21.83 26.69
C ASN A 97 3.95 -22.00 25.19
N PRO A 98 4.81 -21.13 24.63
CA PRO A 98 5.23 -21.21 23.23
C PRO A 98 6.10 -22.45 22.91
N ASP A 99 6.53 -23.23 23.91
CA ASP A 99 7.39 -24.39 23.73
C ASP A 99 6.73 -25.53 22.92
N ASP A 100 5.40 -25.65 22.96
CA ASP A 100 4.64 -26.57 22.08
C ASP A 100 4.76 -26.21 20.58
N LEU A 101 5.23 -25.00 20.26
CA LEU A 101 5.42 -24.50 18.89
C LEU A 101 6.89 -24.52 18.44
N GLY A 102 7.82 -24.95 19.29
CA GLY A 102 9.23 -25.06 18.93
C GLY A 102 9.94 -23.70 18.73
N GLY A 103 9.56 -22.69 19.52
CA GLY A 103 10.15 -21.35 19.54
C GLY A 103 9.33 -20.26 18.83
N VAL A 104 9.82 -19.02 18.84
CA VAL A 104 9.20 -17.89 18.13
C VAL A 104 9.51 -18.00 16.63
N ARG A 105 8.65 -18.71 15.90
CA ARG A 105 8.70 -18.85 14.44
C ARG A 105 7.69 -17.93 13.76
N ASP A 106 7.83 -17.73 12.45
CA ASP A 106 6.93 -16.89 11.64
C ASP A 106 5.44 -17.22 11.86
N ARG A 107 5.11 -18.51 12.01
CA ARG A 107 3.72 -18.94 12.30
C ARG A 107 3.16 -18.38 13.62
N LEU A 108 3.99 -18.27 14.65
CA LEU A 108 3.58 -17.68 15.93
C LEU A 108 3.42 -16.16 15.80
N GLN A 109 4.33 -15.49 15.06
CA GLN A 109 4.21 -14.07 14.76
C GLN A 109 2.93 -13.76 13.97
N ASP A 110 2.67 -14.49 12.89
CA ASP A 110 1.44 -14.38 12.10
C ASP A 110 0.18 -14.56 12.96
N ARG A 111 0.20 -15.53 13.89
CA ARG A 111 -0.92 -15.76 14.81
C ARG A 111 -1.12 -14.59 15.76
N LEU A 112 -0.05 -14.09 16.38
CA LEU A 112 -0.11 -12.94 17.29
C LEU A 112 -0.58 -11.67 16.56
N LEU A 113 -0.09 -11.43 15.34
CA LEU A 113 -0.50 -10.30 14.51
C LEU A 113 -1.99 -10.38 14.15
N ARG A 114 -2.46 -11.54 13.69
CA ARG A 114 -3.88 -11.74 13.37
C ARG A 114 -4.80 -11.63 14.59
N GLY A 115 -4.36 -12.14 15.74
CA GLY A 115 -5.10 -12.02 16.99
C GLY A 115 -5.20 -10.56 17.46
N ALA A 116 -4.20 -9.74 17.14
CA ALA A 116 -4.17 -8.34 17.51
C ALA A 116 -4.98 -7.43 16.58
N PHE A 117 -5.59 -7.96 15.52
CA PHE A 117 -6.45 -7.15 14.64
C PHE A 117 -7.74 -6.76 15.38
N PRO A 118 -8.06 -5.45 15.46
CA PRO A 118 -9.29 -5.02 16.08
C PRO A 118 -10.50 -5.49 15.26
N GLU A 119 -11.62 -5.67 15.95
CA GLU A 119 -12.92 -5.76 15.28
C GLU A 119 -13.24 -4.39 14.65
N VAL A 120 -13.48 -4.38 13.34
CA VAL A 120 -13.87 -3.19 12.58
C VAL A 120 -15.35 -3.25 12.23
N GLY A 121 -16.02 -2.10 12.24
CA GLY A 121 -17.41 -2.00 11.81
C GLY A 121 -17.60 -2.26 10.31
N PRO A 122 -18.85 -2.39 9.83
CA PRO A 122 -19.14 -2.75 8.43
C PRO A 122 -18.62 -1.75 7.38
N ASN A 123 -18.27 -0.53 7.78
CA ASN A 123 -17.76 0.53 6.90
C ASN A 123 -16.33 0.96 7.26
N GLN A 124 -15.56 0.08 7.90
CA GLN A 124 -14.18 0.34 8.31
C GLN A 124 -13.28 -0.76 7.74
N GLU A 125 -12.06 -0.38 7.36
CA GLU A 125 -11.02 -1.30 6.87
C GLU A 125 -9.81 -1.28 7.81
N LEU A 126 -9.06 -2.39 7.80
CA LEU A 126 -7.81 -2.61 8.56
C LEU A 126 -6.58 -2.27 7.72
#